data_AF-A0A2M6YMI2-F1
#
_entry.id   AF-A0A2M6YMI2-F1
#
_cell.length_a   1.000
_cell.length_b   1.000
_cell.length_c   1.000
_cell.angle_alpha   90.00
_cell.angle_beta   90.00
_cell.angle_gamma   90.00
#
_symmetry.space_group_name_H-M   'P 1'
#
loop_
_entity.id
_entity.type
_entity.pdbx_description
1 polymer ?
#
loop_
_entity_poly.entity_id
_entity_poly.type
_entity_poly.pdbx_seq_one_letter_code
_entity_poly.pdbx_strand_id
1 'polypeptide(L)'
;MDPVTHLAAGGIQGTALKPLVAAKHLLLFCVLASWLPDIDNLAGLFGPEFYLVHHRGVTHSFICGLVLAAVFAALFRLWDRTLPLVTGSLVAYAGIVNHIFLDLITSY
;
A
#
# COMPACT_ATOMS: atom_id res chain seq x y z
N MET A 1 2.39 9.97 8.60
CA MET A 1 1.33 10.73 7.87
C MET A 1 -0.02 10.05 8.11
N ASP A 2 -1.16 10.73 7.91
CA ASP A 2 -2.46 10.10 8.16
C ASP A 2 -2.91 9.17 6.99
N PRO A 3 -3.72 8.14 7.27
CA PRO A 3 -4.20 7.20 6.25
C PRO A 3 -4.95 7.84 5.08
N VAL A 4 -5.64 8.96 5.28
CA VAL A 4 -6.40 9.62 4.20
C VAL A 4 -5.45 10.19 3.16
N THR A 5 -4.31 10.73 3.60
CA THR A 5 -3.29 11.22 2.68
C THR A 5 -2.68 10.09 1.85
N HIS A 6 -2.43 8.92 2.45
CA HIS A 6 -1.92 7.75 1.74
C HIS A 6 -2.92 7.20 0.71
N LEU A 7 -4.21 7.15 1.06
CA LEU A 7 -5.28 6.80 0.13
C LEU A 7 -5.35 7.79 -1.05
N ALA A 8 -5.21 9.09 -0.78
CA ALA A 8 -5.20 10.13 -1.80
C ALA A 8 -3.98 9.98 -2.75
N ALA A 9 -2.80 9.71 -2.20
CA ALA A 9 -1.59 9.43 -2.99
C ALA A 9 -1.78 8.22 -3.92
N GLY A 10 -2.39 7.14 -3.42
CA GLY A 10 -2.77 5.97 -4.22
C GLY A 10 -3.78 6.30 -5.32
N GLY A 11 -4.73 7.21 -5.05
CA GLY A 11 -5.68 7.71 -6.06
C GLY A 11 -5.00 8.49 -7.19
N ILE A 12 -4.01 9.32 -6.86
CA ILE A 12 -3.18 10.03 -7.85
C ILE A 12 -2.38 9.02 -8.67
N GLN A 13 -1.72 8.07 -8.01
CA GLN A 13 -0.94 7.01 -8.67
C GLN A 13 -1.81 6.21 -9.66
N GLY A 14 -2.98 5.73 -9.22
CA GLY A 14 -3.89 4.95 -10.06
C GLY A 14 -4.41 5.74 -11.25
N THR A 15 -4.66 7.04 -11.09
CA THR A 15 -5.09 7.92 -12.19
C THR A 15 -3.96 8.13 -13.20
N ALA A 16 -2.72 8.34 -12.73
CA ALA A 16 -1.55 8.52 -13.58
C ALA A 16 -1.20 7.24 -14.37
N LEU A 17 -1.45 6.06 -13.82
CA LEU A 17 -1.11 4.77 -14.43
C LEU A 17 -2.21 4.19 -15.34
N LYS A 18 -3.44 4.74 -15.33
CA LYS A 18 -4.54 4.29 -16.22
C LYS A 18 -4.16 4.11 -17.70
N PRO A 19 -3.38 4.99 -18.36
CA PRO A 19 -3.02 4.81 -19.76
C PRO A 19 -1.98 3.70 -19.99
N LEU A 20 -1.29 3.26 -18.94
CA LEU A 20 -0.16 2.32 -19.03
C LEU A 20 -0.52 0.90 -18.57
N VAL A 21 -1.49 0.77 -17.66
CA VAL A 21 -1.86 -0.52 -17.05
C VAL A 21 -3.33 -0.83 -17.34
N ALA A 22 -3.54 -1.87 -18.15
CA ALA A 22 -4.87 -2.35 -18.51
C ALA A 22 -5.49 -3.22 -17.40
N ALA A 23 -5.89 -2.60 -16.29
CA ALA A 23 -6.63 -3.26 -15.21
C ALA A 23 -7.95 -2.54 -14.92
N LYS A 24 -9.06 -3.29 -14.87
CA LYS A 24 -10.42 -2.76 -14.72
C LYS A 24 -10.59 -1.93 -13.44
N HIS A 25 -10.01 -2.38 -12.34
CA HIS A 25 -10.12 -1.72 -11.03
C HIS A 25 -8.79 -1.13 -10.56
N LEU A 26 -7.93 -0.67 -11.49
CA LEU A 26 -6.59 -0.14 -11.18
C LEU A 26 -6.61 0.97 -10.13
N LEU A 27 -7.58 1.90 -10.20
CA LEU A 27 -7.65 3.01 -9.25
C LEU A 27 -7.88 2.51 -7.82
N LEU A 28 -8.85 1.61 -7.63
CA LEU A 28 -9.12 1.03 -6.33
C LEU A 28 -7.93 0.19 -5.85
N PHE A 29 -7.29 -0.54 -6.75
CA PHE A 29 -6.07 -1.29 -6.46
C PHE A 29 -4.97 -0.38 -5.89
N CYS A 30 -4.66 0.74 -6.54
CA CYS A 30 -3.62 1.66 -6.07
C CYS A 30 -3.99 2.32 -4.74
N VAL A 31 -5.25 2.74 -4.57
CA VAL A 31 -5.73 3.32 -3.30
C VAL A 31 -5.52 2.35 -2.14
N LEU A 32 -5.94 1.09 -2.30
CA LEU A 32 -5.78 0.08 -1.25
C LEU A 32 -4.32 -0.32 -1.03
N ALA A 33 -3.52 -0.45 -2.11
CA ALA A 33 -2.10 -0.78 -2.01
C ALA A 33 -1.31 0.29 -1.26
N SER A 34 -1.58 1.58 -1.50
CA SER A 34 -0.93 2.69 -0.82
C SER A 34 -1.31 2.83 0.65
N TRP A 35 -2.46 2.29 1.07
CA TRP A 35 -2.87 2.25 2.48
C TRP A 35 -2.43 0.97 3.21
N LEU A 36 -1.93 -0.02 2.48
CA LEU A 36 -1.66 -1.35 3.02
C LEU A 36 -0.65 -1.39 4.20
N PRO A 37 0.41 -0.57 4.24
CA PRO A 37 1.32 -0.56 5.40
C PRO A 37 0.66 -0.14 6.71
N ASP A 38 -0.33 0.76 6.64
CA ASP A 38 -1.10 1.29 7.77
C ASP A 38 -2.05 0.27 8.42
N ILE A 39 -2.14 -0.96 7.92
CA ILE A 39 -2.91 -2.02 8.61
C ILE A 39 -2.34 -2.28 10.01
N ASP A 40 -1.06 -1.97 10.24
CA ASP A 40 -0.45 -2.04 11.57
C ASP A 40 -1.06 -1.06 12.59
N ASN A 41 -1.87 -0.08 12.17
CA ASN A 41 -2.66 0.76 13.08
C ASN A 41 -3.61 -0.07 13.96
N LEU A 42 -3.98 -1.28 13.52
CA LEU A 42 -4.75 -2.23 14.33
C LEU A 42 -3.97 -2.69 15.59
N ALA A 43 -2.66 -2.53 15.63
CA ALA A 43 -1.85 -2.73 16.84
C ALA A 43 -2.35 -1.84 18.01
N GLY A 44 -2.94 -0.68 17.71
CA GLY A 44 -3.56 0.20 18.72
C GLY A 44 -4.70 -0.45 19.51
N LEU A 45 -5.34 -1.49 18.96
CA LEU A 45 -6.35 -2.27 19.69
C LEU A 45 -5.76 -3.05 20.87
N PHE A 46 -4.45 -3.29 20.87
CA PHE A 46 -3.71 -3.96 21.95
C PHE A 46 -3.03 -2.98 22.92
N GLY A 47 -3.26 -1.67 22.73
CA GLY A 47 -2.80 -0.61 23.62
C GLY A 47 -1.78 0.34 22.97
N PRO A 48 -1.62 1.56 23.54
CA PRO A 48 -0.76 2.59 22.95
C PRO A 48 0.72 2.18 22.88
N GLU A 49 1.23 1.50 23.89
CA GLU A 49 2.63 1.02 23.91
C GLU A 49 2.88 0.00 22.79
N PHE A 50 1.97 -0.96 22.62
CA PHE A 50 2.09 -1.98 21.57
C PHE A 50 2.07 -1.35 20.18
N TYR A 51 1.21 -0.34 19.98
CA TYR A 51 1.19 0.48 18.77
C TYR A 51 2.54 1.16 18.52
N LEU A 52 3.08 1.92 19.49
CA LEU A 52 4.33 2.65 19.32
C LEU A 52 5.53 1.74 19.01
N VAL A 53 5.50 0.50 19.49
CA VAL A 53 6.58 -0.48 19.25
C VAL A 53 6.49 -1.09 17.86
N HIS A 54 5.28 -1.34 17.34
CA HIS A 54 5.08 -2.12 16.11
C HIS A 54 4.71 -1.28 14.88
N HIS A 55 4.12 -0.10 15.08
CA HIS A 55 3.75 0.80 14.01
C HIS A 55 5.01 1.35 13.33
N ARG A 56 4.99 1.34 11.99
CA ARG A 56 6.16 1.61 11.14
C ARG A 56 7.30 0.58 11.27
N GLY A 57 7.00 -0.60 11.81
CA GLY A 57 7.94 -1.71 11.90
C GLY A 57 7.96 -2.55 10.62
N VAL A 58 7.47 -3.79 10.71
CA VAL A 58 7.57 -4.80 9.63
C VAL A 58 6.85 -4.36 8.36
N THR A 59 5.65 -3.81 8.48
CA THR A 59 4.79 -3.35 7.36
C THR A 59 5.43 -2.22 6.54
N HIS A 60 6.34 -1.45 7.11
CA HIS A 60 7.01 -0.29 6.49
C HIS A 60 8.45 -0.61 6.07
N SER A 61 8.85 -1.88 6.06
CA SER A 61 10.15 -2.33 5.53
C SER A 61 10.10 -2.46 4.01
N PHE A 62 11.19 -2.12 3.31
CA PHE A 62 11.27 -2.33 1.85
C PHE A 62 11.12 -3.81 1.45
N ILE A 63 11.76 -4.72 2.19
CA ILE A 63 11.73 -6.15 1.86
C ILE A 63 10.35 -6.73 2.17
N CYS A 64 9.81 -6.45 3.36
CA CYS A 64 8.48 -6.95 3.73
C CYS A 64 7.38 -6.27 2.91
N GLY A 65 7.55 -4.99 2.57
CA GLY A 65 6.67 -4.24 1.67
C GLY A 65 6.63 -4.83 0.26
N LEU A 66 7.75 -5.37 -0.25
CA LEU A 66 7.77 -6.11 -1.52
C LEU A 66 6.93 -7.39 -1.43
N VAL A 67 7.08 -8.16 -0.36
CA VAL A 67 6.28 -9.37 -0.11
C VAL A 67 4.80 -9.01 0.02
N LEU A 68 4.51 -7.95 0.79
CA LEU A 68 3.17 -7.44 1.02
C LEU A 68 2.51 -6.99 -0.30
N ALA A 69 3.23 -6.30 -1.17
CA ALA A 69 2.77 -5.93 -2.51
C ALA A 69 2.45 -7.15 -3.39
N ALA A 70 3.33 -8.16 -3.40
CA ALA A 70 3.14 -9.37 -4.19
C ALA A 70 1.93 -10.19 -3.71
N VAL A 71 1.79 -10.35 -2.38
CA VAL A 71 0.63 -11.02 -1.76
C VAL A 71 -0.65 -10.25 -2.08
N PHE A 72 -0.65 -8.92 -1.90
CA PHE A 72 -1.82 -8.10 -2.20
C PHE A 72 -2.23 -8.18 -3.67
N ALA A 73 -1.28 -8.09 -4.61
CA ALA A 73 -1.55 -8.24 -6.03
C ALA A 73 -2.13 -9.63 -6.37
N ALA A 74 -1.61 -10.69 -5.75
CA ALA A 74 -2.12 -12.05 -5.94
C ALA A 74 -3.57 -12.20 -5.42
N LEU A 75 -3.85 -11.66 -4.22
CA LEU A 75 -5.20 -11.69 -3.62
C LEU A 75 -6.19 -10.83 -4.41
N PHE A 76 -5.81 -9.61 -4.81
CA PHE A 76 -6.67 -8.71 -5.57
C PHE A 76 -7.04 -9.30 -6.93
N ARG A 77 -6.12 -10.05 -7.56
CA ARG A 77 -6.36 -10.74 -8.83
C ARG A 77 -7.45 -11.82 -8.75
N LEU A 78 -7.77 -12.32 -7.55
CA LEU A 78 -8.92 -13.20 -7.35
C LEU A 78 -10.24 -12.50 -7.70
N TRP A 79 -10.30 -11.17 -7.52
CA TRP A 79 -11.43 -10.32 -7.86
C TRP A 79 -11.28 -9.66 -9.25
N ASP A 80 -10.10 -9.13 -9.56
CA ASP A 80 -9.80 -8.53 -10.86
C ASP A 80 -8.75 -9.33 -11.64
N ARG A 81 -9.22 -10.29 -12.46
CA ARG A 81 -8.33 -11.11 -13.29
C ARG A 81 -7.64 -10.35 -14.42
N THR A 82 -8.06 -9.11 -14.71
CA THR A 82 -7.42 -8.28 -15.74
C THR A 82 -6.09 -7.70 -15.28
N LEU A 83 -5.85 -7.64 -13.96
CA LEU A 83 -4.59 -7.17 -13.40
C LEU A 83 -3.48 -8.23 -13.61
N PRO A 84 -2.42 -7.93 -14.39
CA PRO A 84 -1.28 -8.83 -14.51
C PRO A 84 -0.53 -8.90 -13.17
N LEU A 85 -0.18 -10.08 -12.70
CA LEU A 85 0.41 -10.26 -11.36
C LEU A 85 1.71 -9.47 -11.17
N VAL A 86 2.63 -9.53 -12.13
CA VAL A 86 3.91 -8.82 -12.06
C VAL A 86 3.69 -7.31 -12.06
N THR A 87 2.88 -6.80 -12.99
CA THR A 87 2.55 -5.38 -13.07
C THR A 87 1.86 -4.89 -11.80
N GLY A 88 0.85 -5.64 -11.30
CA GLY A 88 0.17 -5.32 -10.05
C GLY A 88 1.12 -5.28 -8.86
N SER A 89 2.02 -6.26 -8.76
CA SER A 89 3.03 -6.30 -7.69
C SER A 89 3.96 -5.09 -7.74
N LEU A 90 4.43 -4.70 -8.92
CA LEU A 90 5.30 -3.53 -9.10
C LEU A 90 4.57 -2.22 -8.79
N VAL A 91 3.32 -2.08 -9.24
CA VAL A 91 2.49 -0.89 -8.99
C VAL A 91 2.19 -0.76 -7.49
N ALA A 92 1.79 -1.83 -6.82
CA ALA A 92 1.56 -1.84 -5.38
C ALA A 92 2.84 -1.52 -4.62
N TYR A 93 3.98 -2.12 -5.01
CA TYR A 93 5.26 -1.85 -4.36
C TYR A 93 5.68 -0.38 -4.50
N ALA A 94 5.50 0.21 -5.68
CA ALA A 94 5.74 1.64 -5.86
C ALA A 94 4.85 2.51 -4.95
N GLY A 95 3.59 2.10 -4.74
CA GLY A 95 2.67 2.77 -3.80
C GLY A 95 3.15 2.66 -2.35
N ILE A 96 3.63 1.49 -1.93
CA ILE A 96 4.19 1.25 -0.60
C ILE A 96 5.51 2.02 -0.38
N VAL A 97 6.39 2.07 -1.38
CA VAL A 97 7.62 2.86 -1.29
C VAL A 97 7.30 4.35 -1.13
N ASN A 98 6.31 4.85 -1.87
CA ASN A 98 5.84 6.22 -1.71
C ASN A 98 5.26 6.47 -0.31
N HIS A 99 4.47 5.53 0.22
CA HIS A 99 3.96 5.57 1.59
C HIS A 99 5.10 5.72 2.62
N ILE A 100 6.09 4.82 2.57
CA ILE A 100 7.26 4.84 3.46
C ILE A 100 8.02 6.17 3.35
N PHE A 101 8.19 6.68 2.13
CA PHE A 101 8.84 7.96 1.90
C PHE A 101 8.08 9.13 2.55
N LEU A 102 6.75 9.18 2.40
CA LEU A 102 5.92 10.22 3.00
C LEU A 102 5.94 10.14 4.54
N ASP A 103 6.01 8.95 5.10
CA ASP A 103 6.15 8.77 6.54
C ASP A 103 7.54 9.18 7.05
N LEU A 104 8.59 8.99 6.27
CA LEU A 104 9.95 9.41 6.64
C LEU A 104 10.07 10.93 6.82
N ILE A 105 9.32 11.70 6.02
CA ILE A 105 9.34 13.17 6.07
C ILE A 105 8.24 13.76 6.96
N THR A 106 7.51 12.92 7.69
CA THR A 106 6.49 13.37 8.67
C THR A 106 6.81 12.84 10.06
N SER A 107 6.33 13.58 11.06
CA SER A 107 6.45 13.14 12.45
C SER A 107 5.80 11.78 12.68
N TYR A 108 6.31 11.09 13.70
CA TYR A 108 5.76 9.84 14.18
C TYR A 108 4.38 10.06 14.81
#